data_AF-A0A1C0UVZ7-F1
#
_entry.id   AF-A0A1C0UVZ7-F1
#
_cell.length_a   1.000
_cell.length_b   1.000
_cell.length_c   1.000
_cell.angle_alpha   90.00
_cell.angle_beta   90.00
_cell.angle_gamma   90.00
#
_symmetry.space_group_name_H-M   'P 1'
#
loop_
_entity.id
_entity.type
_entity.pdbx_description
1 polymer ?
#
loop_
_entity_poly.entity_id
_entity_poly.type
_entity_poly.pdbx_seq_one_letter_code
_entity_poly.pdbx_strand_id
1 'polypeptide(L)' 'MKVEKLSISLPLNLVEFIENYKLNKGCKSRSQVIEQALELLRNQELEEAYRQASAEIDSAWDVTIADGLTI' A
#
# COMPACT_ATOMS: atom_id res chain seq x y z
N MET A 1 18.03 -5.78 -6.42
CA MET A 1 17.09 -4.70 -6.79
C MET A 1 17.86 -3.59 -7.48
N LYS A 2 17.32 -3.04 -8.57
CA LYS A 2 17.87 -1.81 -9.18
C LYS A 2 17.31 -0.62 -8.40
N VAL A 3 18.18 0.33 -8.06
CA VAL A 3 17.81 1.55 -7.33
C VAL A 3 18.03 2.73 -8.27
N GLU A 4 16.98 3.51 -8.52
CA GLU A 4 17.04 4.73 -9.32
C GLU A 4 17.12 5.95 -8.39
N LYS A 5 18.01 6.90 -8.68
CA LYS A 5 18.10 8.14 -7.90
C LYS A 5 17.10 9.15 -8.43
N LEU A 6 16.24 9.65 -7.55
CA LEU A 6 15.27 10.69 -7.87
C LEU A 6 15.66 12.01 -7.21
N SER A 7 15.63 13.10 -7.98
CA SER A 7 15.74 14.47 -7.47
C SER A 7 14.36 15.12 -7.51
N ILE A 8 13.83 15.52 -6.36
CA ILE A 8 12.51 16.14 -6.23
C ILE A 8 12.59 17.40 -5.38
N SER A 9 11.73 18.36 -5.69
CA SER A 9 11.47 19.51 -4.82
C SER A 9 10.20 19.24 -4.02
N LEU A 10 10.26 19.42 -2.70
CA LEU A 10 9.12 19.26 -1.81
C LEU A 10 8.95 20.54 -0.97
N PRO A 11 7.70 20.90 -0.63
CA PRO A 11 7.39 21.89 0.39
C PRO A 11 8.13 21.63 1.71
N LEU A 12 8.58 22.70 2.37
CA LEU A 12 9.39 22.61 3.60
C LEU A 12 8.70 21.79 4.70
N ASN A 13 7.39 21.99 4.88
CA ASN A 13 6.59 21.25 5.86
C ASN A 13 6.59 19.73 5.63
N LEU A 14 6.62 19.28 4.37
CA LEU A 14 6.73 17.85 4.07
C LEU A 14 8.14 17.31 4.33
N VAL A 15 9.17 18.12 4.07
CA VAL A 15 10.55 17.75 4.42
C VAL A 15 10.71 17.62 5.93
N GLU A 16 10.16 18.56 6.70
CA GLU A 16 10.12 18.50 8.18
C GLU A 16 9.37 17.26 8.67
N PHE A 17 8.23 16.95 8.07
CA PHE A 17 7.49 15.73 8.38
C PHE A 17 8.34 14.48 8.15
N ILE A 18 9.04 14.39 7.00
CA ILE A 18 9.93 13.27 6.70
C ILE A 18 11.02 13.12 7.76
N GLU A 19 11.63 14.22 8.21
CA GLU A 19 12.66 14.19 9.25
C GLU A 19 12.11 13.71 10.60
N ASN A 20 10.97 14.25 11.03
CA ASN A 20 10.33 13.87 12.27
C ASN A 20 9.89 12.40 12.24
N TYR A 21 9.29 11.96 11.14
CA TYR A 21 8.87 10.57 10.96
C TYR A 21 10.07 9.62 10.98
N LYS A 22 11.16 9.98 10.30
CA LYS A 22 12.41 9.22 10.29
C LYS A 22 12.93 8.99 11.70
N LEU A 23 13.00 10.03 12.53
CA LEU A 23 13.46 9.94 13.91
C LEU A 23 12.51 9.11 14.77
N ASN A 24 11.21 9.41 14.72
CA ASN A 24 10.21 8.78 15.57
C ASN A 24 9.99 7.29 15.27
N LYS A 25 10.20 6.87 14.01
CA LYS A 25 10.01 5.49 13.56
C LYS A 25 11.32 4.74 13.33
N GLY A 26 12.46 5.35 13.66
CA GLY A 26 13.78 4.73 13.51
C GLY A 26 14.14 4.38 12.06
N CYS A 27 13.65 5.16 11.09
CA CYS A 27 14.01 4.95 9.69
C CYS A 27 15.47 5.39 9.43
N LYS A 28 16.16 4.65 8.57
CA LYS A 28 17.58 4.84 8.26
C LYS A 28 17.83 6.04 7.33
N SER A 29 16.85 6.43 6.52
CA SER A 29 17.00 7.52 5.55
C SER A 29 15.67 8.16 5.19
N ARG A 30 15.72 9.35 4.58
CA ARG A 30 14.54 10.00 3.97
C ARG A 30 13.90 9.11 2.91
N SER A 31 14.73 8.45 2.09
CA SER A 31 14.27 7.53 1.05
C SER A 31 13.46 6.37 1.61
N GLN A 32 13.82 5.84 2.79
CA GLN A 32 13.04 4.79 3.43
C GLN A 32 11.66 5.28 3.88
N VAL A 33 11.56 6.51 4.39
CA VAL A 33 10.26 7.11 4.74
C VAL A 33 9.40 7.28 3.48
N ILE A 34 10.00 7.74 2.38
CA ILE A 34 9.31 7.92 1.10
C ILE A 34 8.89 6.56 0.52
N GLU A 35 9.73 5.54 0.58
CA GLU A 35 9.42 4.16 0.16
C GLU A 35 8.19 3.62 0.92
N GLN A 36 8.17 3.74 2.25
CA GLN A 36 7.01 3.35 3.05
C GLN A 36 5.75 4.13 2.68
N ALA A 37 5.85 5.44 2.43
CA ALA A 37 4.71 6.24 2.01
C ALA A 37 4.16 5.77 0.65
N LEU A 38 5.04 5.42 -0.30
CA LEU A 38 4.63 4.89 -1.61
C LEU A 38 3.98 3.51 -1.50
N GLU A 39 4.49 2.63 -0.62
CA GLU A 39 3.85 1.34 -0.34
C GLU A 39 2.45 1.50 0.24
N LEU A 40 2.26 2.47 1.15
CA LEU A 40 0.94 2.79 1.71
C LEU A 40 -0.02 3.28 0.62
N LEU A 41 0.41 4.14 -0.30
CA LEU A 41 -0.42 4.58 -1.43
C LEU A 41 -0.83 3.40 -2.31
N ARG A 42 0.12 2.50 -2.64
CA ARG A 42 -0.18 1.29 -3.42
C ARG A 42 -1.19 0.39 -2.72
N ASN A 43 -1.10 0.24 -1.40
CA ASN A 43 -2.05 -0.56 -0.64
C ASN A 43 -3.44 0.07 -0.61
N GLN A 44 -3.55 1.40 -0.54
CA GLN A 44 -4.83 2.10 -0.63
C GLN A 44 -5.50 1.89 -1.99
N GLU A 45 -4.73 1.97 -3.08
CA GLU A 45 -5.24 1.67 -4.42
C GLU A 45 -5.70 0.20 -4.54
N LEU A 46 -4.96 -0.72 -3.92
CA LEU A 46 -5.31 -2.13 -3.90
C LEU A 46 -6.60 -2.40 -3.11
N GLU A 47 -6.75 -1.79 -1.93
CA GLU A 47 -7.97 -1.87 -1.12
C GLU A 47 -9.21 -1.38 -1.89
N GLU A 48 -9.08 -0.28 -2.63
CA GLU A 48 -10.16 0.24 -3.46
C GLU A 48 -10.48 -0.70 -4.62
N ALA A 49 -9.47 -1.24 -5.30
CA ALA A 49 -9.67 -2.22 -6.37
C ALA A 49 -10.39 -3.48 -5.86
N TYR A 50 -10.01 -4.00 -4.68
CA TYR A 50 -10.69 -5.13 -4.06
C TYR A 50 -12.14 -4.80 -3.67
N ARG A 51 -12.39 -3.58 -3.16
CA ARG A 51 -13.76 -3.14 -2.83
C ARG A 51 -14.65 -3.14 -4.08
N GLN A 52 -14.14 -2.62 -5.19
CA GLN A 52 -14.87 -2.58 -6.47
C GLN A 52 -15.10 -4.00 -7.00
N ALA A 53 -14.06 -4.83 -7.07
CA ALA A 53 -14.17 -6.23 -7.51
C ALA A 53 -15.16 -7.04 -6.64
N SER A 54 -15.17 -6.80 -5.33
CA SER A 54 -16.10 -7.48 -4.42
C SER A 54 -17.57 -7.08 -4.67
N ALA A 55 -17.83 -5.89 -5.21
CA ALA A 55 -19.19 -5.48 -5.57
C ALA A 55 -19.71 -6.17 -6.84
N GLU A 56 -18.83 -6.75 -7.64
CA GLU A 56 -19.13 -7.44 -8.90
C GLU A 56 -19.23 -8.97 -8.74
N ILE A 57 -19.23 -9.48 -7.51
CA ILE A 57 -19.29 -10.92 -7.22
C ILE A 57 -20.62 -11.52 -7.71
N ASP A 58 -20.51 -12.57 -8.54
CA ASP A 58 -21.64 -13.35 -9.03
C ASP A 58 -22.04 -14.43 -8.00
N SER A 59 -23.24 -14.32 -7.45
CA SER A 59 -23.83 -15.28 -6.51
C SER A 59 -23.97 -16.71 -7.08
N ALA A 60 -23.86 -16.90 -8.39
CA ALA A 60 -23.87 -18.24 -9.00
C ALA A 60 -22.74 -19.13 -8.49
N TRP A 61 -21.64 -18.55 -7.99
CA TRP A 61 -20.52 -19.29 -7.41
C TRP A 61 -20.80 -19.86 -6.01
N ASP A 62 -21.82 -19.36 -5.31
CA ASP A 62 -22.12 -19.77 -3.93
C ASP A 62 -22.46 -21.26 -3.81
N VAL A 63 -23.00 -21.86 -4.89
CA VAL A 63 -23.35 -23.30 -4.92
C VAL A 63 -22.15 -24.22 -4.75
N THR A 64 -20.95 -23.75 -5.10
CA THR A 64 -19.70 -24.53 -5.03
C THR A 64 -18.96 -24.41 -3.69
N ILE A 65 -19.45 -23.60 -2.75
CA ILE A 65 -18.76 -23.32 -1.47
C ILE A 65 -18.53 -24.60 -0.65
N ALA A 66 -19.42 -25.59 -0.76
CA ALA A 66 -19.37 -26.84 0.02
C ALA A 66 -18.77 -28.03 -0.76
N ASP A 67 -18.35 -27.83 -2.00
CA ASP A 67 -17.84 -28.91 -2.84
C ASP A 67 -16.60 -29.57 -2.20
N GLY A 68 -16.68 -30.88 -1.95
CA GLY A 68 -15.61 -31.66 -1.33
C GLY A 68 -15.51 -31.58 0.20
N LEU A 69 -16.42 -30.87 0.89
CA LEU A 69 -16.41 -30.73 2.36
C LEU A 69 -17.30 -31.75 3.10
N THR A 70 -18.24 -32.41 2.42
CA THR A 70 -19.02 -33.52 2.99
C THR A 70 -18.44 -34.86 2.56
N ILE A 71 -17.88 -35.58 3.55
CA ILE A 71 -17.44 -36.98 3.48
C ILE A 71 -18.50 -37.84 4.18
#